data_AF-A0A2V6FNG6-F1
#
_entry.id   AF-A0A2V6FNG6-F1
#
_cell.length_a   1.000
_cell.length_b   1.000
_cell.length_c   1.000
_cell.angle_alpha   90.00
_cell.angle_beta   90.00
_cell.angle_gamma   90.00
#
_symmetry.space_group_name_H-M   'P 1'
#
loop_
_entity.id
_entity.type
_entity.pdbx_description
1 polymer ?
#
loop_
_entity_poly.entity_id
_entity_poly.type
_entity_poly.pdbx_seq_one_letter_code
_entity_poly.pdbx_strand_id
1 'polypeptide(L)'
;MEGTISLGIYDKNGKLVRVLQQEAQLNEFAVGADGLVTQWDGKNDDEQDLPSGKYHARGYMIGSLKLQDLGESSPPAIENDAGAPVKVRLVRNPLRSEKKPVIELGIAVDSDGSYLKTSDGLPLFTVSETPNLTRAWIAKKSDSAVDAWQDDGTKVHQFRVSNLDQIMAFDCGELELK
;
A
#
# COMPACT_ATOMS: atom_id res chain seq x y z
N MET A 1 14.41 -10.26 -3.93
CA MET A 1 13.09 -9.97 -4.50
C MET A 1 13.23 -8.61 -5.15
N GLU A 2 12.95 -8.53 -6.45
CA GLU A 2 12.92 -7.25 -7.18
C GLU A 2 11.51 -6.67 -7.01
N GLY A 3 11.41 -5.34 -6.95
CA GLY A 3 10.15 -4.66 -6.65
C GLY A 3 10.35 -3.26 -6.09
N THR A 4 9.25 -2.67 -5.63
CA THR A 4 9.23 -1.36 -4.99
C THR A 4 9.06 -1.48 -3.48
N ILE A 5 9.36 -0.40 -2.76
CA ILE A 5 9.20 -0.29 -1.32
C ILE A 5 8.22 0.82 -0.99
N SER A 6 7.18 0.47 -0.23
CA SER A 6 6.37 1.45 0.49
C SER A 6 6.69 1.37 1.98
N LEU A 7 6.99 2.52 2.59
CA LEU A 7 7.44 2.64 3.98
C LEU A 7 6.69 3.76 4.68
N GLY A 8 6.14 3.47 5.85
CA GLY A 8 5.44 4.44 6.68
C GLY A 8 6.09 4.63 8.04
N ILE A 9 5.88 5.81 8.63
CA ILE A 9 6.13 6.08 10.05
C ILE A 9 4.80 6.09 10.78
N TYR A 10 4.76 5.43 11.93
CA TYR A 10 3.56 5.21 12.73
C TYR A 10 3.76 5.75 14.14
N ASP A 11 2.71 6.32 14.71
CA ASP A 11 2.70 6.71 16.12
C ASP A 11 2.61 5.46 17.05
N LYS A 12 2.68 5.69 18.36
CA LYS A 12 2.53 4.64 19.38
C LYS A 12 1.21 3.87 19.34
N ASN A 13 0.18 4.40 18.68
CA ASN A 13 -1.12 3.75 18.52
C ASN A 13 -1.20 2.95 17.21
N GLY A 14 -0.13 2.94 16.41
CA GLY A 14 -0.09 2.31 15.10
C GLY A 14 -0.79 3.12 14.01
N LYS A 15 -1.08 4.40 14.24
CA LYS A 15 -1.61 5.30 13.21
C LYS A 15 -0.48 5.74 12.29
N LEU A 16 -0.67 5.62 10.98
CA LEU A 16 0.24 6.18 9.98
C LEU A 16 0.26 7.71 10.13
N VAL A 17 1.45 8.27 10.32
CA VAL A 17 1.67 9.73 10.45
C VAL A 17 2.50 10.32 9.31
N ARG A 18 3.22 9.48 8.57
CA ARG A 18 4.00 9.88 7.40
C ARG A 18 4.10 8.71 6.43
N VAL A 19 3.80 8.93 5.17
CA VAL A 19 4.29 8.09 4.08
C VAL A 19 5.73 8.52 3.79
N LEU A 20 6.68 7.70 4.22
CA LEU A 20 8.11 8.03 4.08
C LEU A 20 8.62 7.70 2.67
N GLN A 21 8.16 6.58 2.12
CA GLN A 21 8.42 6.18 0.74
C GLN A 21 7.14 5.54 0.18
N GLN A 22 6.79 5.86 -1.05
CA GLN A 22 5.69 5.26 -1.80
C GLN A 22 6.23 4.68 -3.08
N GLU A 23 6.07 3.37 -3.27
CA GLU A 23 6.48 2.67 -4.49
C GLU A 23 7.93 2.96 -4.93
N ALA A 24 8.81 3.24 -3.98
CA ALA A 24 10.19 3.64 -4.25
C ALA A 24 11.01 2.46 -4.79
N GLN A 25 11.79 2.71 -5.82
CA GLN A 25 12.76 1.77 -6.36
C GLN A 25 13.94 1.59 -5.38
N LEU A 26 14.58 0.43 -5.41
CA LEU A 26 15.69 0.13 -4.49
C LEU A 26 16.88 1.09 -4.65
N ASN A 27 17.08 1.66 -5.84
CA ASN A 27 18.15 2.62 -6.13
C ASN A 27 17.87 4.05 -5.60
N GLU A 28 16.66 4.32 -5.10
CA GLU A 28 16.30 5.58 -4.46
C GLU A 28 16.76 5.64 -2.99
N PHE A 29 17.18 4.50 -2.44
CA PHE A 29 17.72 4.40 -1.09
C PHE A 29 19.24 4.53 -1.09
N ALA A 30 19.78 5.13 -0.03
CA ALA A 30 21.22 5.09 0.20
C ALA A 30 21.65 3.67 0.60
N VAL A 31 22.85 3.24 0.17
CA VAL A 31 23.43 1.96 0.59
C VAL A 31 24.28 2.20 1.84
N GLY A 32 23.84 1.63 2.96
CA GLY A 32 24.59 1.55 4.21
C GLY A 32 25.45 0.29 4.30
N ALA A 33 26.15 0.12 5.43
CA ALA A 33 27.05 -1.01 5.64
C ALA A 33 26.34 -2.38 5.53
N ASP A 34 25.10 -2.46 6.01
CA ASP A 34 24.35 -3.71 6.13
C ASP A 34 22.95 -3.66 5.46
N GLY A 35 22.66 -2.65 4.66
CA GLY A 35 21.33 -2.54 4.03
C GLY A 35 21.01 -1.20 3.37
N LEU A 36 19.76 -1.04 2.98
CA LEU A 36 19.20 0.21 2.43
C LEU A 36 18.86 1.17 3.56
N VAL A 37 19.12 2.46 3.34
CA VAL A 37 18.96 3.53 4.32
C VAL A 37 18.11 4.65 3.72
N THR A 38 17.16 5.14 4.52
CA THR A 38 16.40 6.37 4.28
C THR A 38 16.32 7.17 5.58
N GLN A 39 16.01 8.46 5.50
CA GLN A 39 15.92 9.35 6.65
C GLN A 39 14.51 9.93 6.75
N TRP A 40 14.04 10.08 7.99
CA TRP A 40 12.83 10.82 8.30
C TRP A 40 13.20 12.12 9.01
N ASP A 41 12.55 13.21 8.64
CA ASP A 41 12.81 14.57 9.12
C ASP A 41 12.03 14.93 10.39
N GLY A 42 11.19 14.01 10.90
CA GLY A 42 10.36 14.23 12.09
C GLY A 42 9.01 14.90 11.78
N LYS A 43 8.63 15.03 10.49
CA LYS A 43 7.39 15.69 10.08
C LYS A 43 6.32 14.70 9.60
N ASN A 44 5.06 15.14 9.61
CA ASN A 44 3.96 14.43 8.96
C ASN A 44 3.88 14.74 7.46
N ASP A 45 2.87 14.19 6.76
CA ASP A 45 2.65 14.44 5.33
C ASP A 45 2.26 15.90 5.01
N ASP A 46 1.75 16.66 5.99
CA ASP A 46 1.43 18.09 5.89
C ASP A 46 2.64 19.01 6.18
N GLU A 47 3.85 18.45 6.21
CA GLU A 47 5.11 19.12 6.57
C GLU A 47 5.17 19.74 7.98
N GLN A 48 4.28 19.31 8.88
CA GLN A 48 4.24 19.77 10.26
C GLN A 48 5.14 18.93 11.15
N ASP A 49 5.87 19.58 12.06
CA ASP A 49 6.69 18.89 13.06
C ASP A 49 5.82 18.03 13.98
N LEU A 50 6.22 16.77 14.16
CA LEU A 50 5.59 15.87 15.12
C LEU A 50 6.22 16.00 16.50
N PRO A 51 5.47 15.73 17.58
CA PRO A 51 5.98 15.83 18.94
C PRO A 51 7.09 14.80 19.20
N SER A 52 8.05 15.16 20.06
CA SER A 52 9.05 14.23 20.57
C SER A 52 8.40 12.99 21.16
N GLY A 53 9.00 11.83 20.90
CA GLY A 53 8.46 10.54 21.36
C GLY A 53 8.86 9.37 20.48
N LYS A 54 8.25 8.23 20.77
CA LYS A 54 8.49 6.96 20.06
C LYS A 54 7.56 6.83 18.86
N TYR A 55 8.17 6.47 17.73
CA TYR A 55 7.52 6.16 16.48
C TYR A 55 8.02 4.80 15.99
N HIS A 56 7.30 4.20 15.05
CA HIS A 56 7.64 2.90 14.50
C HIS A 56 7.73 3.00 12.98
N ALA A 57 8.75 2.42 12.38
CA ALA A 57 8.89 2.37 10.92
C ALA A 57 8.60 0.95 10.44
N ARG A 58 7.64 0.80 9.53
CA ARG A 58 7.31 -0.49 8.90
C ARG A 58 6.81 -0.29 7.48
N GLY A 59 6.96 -1.31 6.66
CA GLY A 59 6.66 -1.20 5.25
C GLY A 59 6.42 -2.53 4.57
N TYR A 60 6.28 -2.45 3.25
CA TYR A 60 6.06 -3.58 2.38
C TYR A 60 7.00 -3.48 1.19
N MET A 61 7.58 -4.62 0.83
CA MET A 61 8.22 -4.82 -0.47
C MET A 61 7.16 -5.39 -1.40
N ILE A 62 6.93 -4.72 -2.53
CA ILE A 62 5.94 -5.10 -3.53
C ILE A 62 6.69 -5.66 -4.72
N GLY A 63 6.64 -6.97 -4.91
CA GLY A 63 7.22 -7.62 -6.08
C GLY A 63 6.44 -7.32 -7.38
N SER A 64 6.69 -8.10 -8.43
CA SER A 64 6.06 -7.90 -9.74
C SER A 64 4.58 -8.27 -9.74
N LEU A 65 3.74 -7.31 -9.33
CA LEU A 65 2.29 -7.39 -9.49
C LEU A 65 1.90 -7.30 -10.97
N LYS A 66 0.84 -8.00 -11.34
CA LYS A 66 0.28 -7.90 -12.69
C LYS A 66 -0.98 -7.07 -12.65
N LEU A 67 -0.94 -5.90 -13.28
CA LEU A 67 -2.10 -5.08 -13.54
C LEU A 67 -2.67 -5.44 -14.92
N GLN A 68 -3.96 -5.76 -14.97
CA GLN A 68 -4.69 -5.99 -16.20
C GLN A 68 -5.87 -5.02 -16.28
N ASP A 69 -5.93 -4.26 -17.35
CA ASP A 69 -7.10 -3.46 -17.71
C ASP A 69 -8.20 -4.38 -18.27
N LEU A 70 -9.39 -4.32 -17.69
CA LEU A 70 -10.57 -5.09 -18.10
C LEU A 70 -11.59 -4.23 -18.85
N GLY A 71 -11.34 -2.93 -18.99
CA GLY A 71 -12.17 -1.99 -19.71
C GLY A 71 -13.35 -1.44 -18.92
N GLU A 72 -14.26 -0.81 -19.64
CA GLU A 72 -15.52 -0.30 -19.10
C GLU A 72 -16.39 -1.45 -18.56
N SER A 73 -16.99 -1.21 -17.40
CA SER A 73 -17.79 -2.21 -16.68
C SER A 73 -18.94 -1.53 -15.94
N SER A 74 -19.82 -2.34 -15.35
CA SER A 74 -20.77 -1.84 -14.36
C SER A 74 -20.11 -1.80 -12.96
N PRO A 75 -20.59 -0.94 -12.05
CA PRO A 75 -20.19 -1.01 -10.65
C PRO A 75 -20.35 -2.43 -10.09
N PRO A 76 -19.53 -2.83 -9.12
CA PRO A 76 -19.65 -4.14 -8.51
C PRO A 76 -21.00 -4.27 -7.78
N ALA A 77 -21.60 -5.46 -7.85
CA ALA A 77 -22.83 -5.73 -7.10
C ALA A 77 -22.57 -5.65 -5.58
N ILE A 78 -23.47 -5.00 -4.85
CA ILE A 78 -23.39 -4.74 -3.40
C ILE A 78 -23.28 -6.05 -2.59
N GLU A 79 -23.73 -7.17 -3.14
CA GLU A 79 -23.64 -8.50 -2.51
C GLU A 79 -22.20 -9.04 -2.35
N ASN A 80 -21.20 -8.44 -3.01
CA ASN A 80 -19.81 -8.92 -2.99
C ASN A 80 -18.90 -8.21 -1.96
N ASP A 81 -19.47 -7.55 -0.94
CA ASP A 81 -18.71 -6.69 0.02
C ASP A 81 -17.82 -5.65 -0.69
N ALA A 82 -18.21 -5.24 -1.91
CA ALA A 82 -17.40 -4.37 -2.73
C ALA A 82 -17.24 -2.99 -2.06
N GLY A 83 -16.00 -2.62 -1.76
CA GLY A 83 -15.66 -1.40 -1.00
C GLY A 83 -15.20 -1.67 0.44
N ALA A 84 -15.36 -2.89 0.97
CA ALA A 84 -14.70 -3.30 2.21
C ALA A 84 -13.23 -3.71 1.93
N PRO A 85 -12.31 -3.54 2.90
CA PRO A 85 -10.97 -4.06 2.79
C PRO A 85 -10.95 -5.58 2.59
N VAL A 86 -10.12 -6.08 1.67
CA VAL A 86 -10.04 -7.49 1.31
C VAL A 86 -8.83 -8.16 1.94
N LYS A 87 -9.01 -9.37 2.48
CA LYS A 87 -7.94 -10.14 3.13
C LYS A 87 -7.06 -10.86 2.11
N VAL A 88 -5.77 -10.56 2.14
CA VAL A 88 -4.76 -11.11 1.24
C VAL A 88 -3.61 -11.71 2.03
N ARG A 89 -3.11 -12.85 1.55
CA ARG A 89 -1.99 -13.56 2.16
C ARG A 89 -0.68 -13.13 1.52
N LEU A 90 0.27 -12.72 2.34
CA LEU A 90 1.58 -12.22 1.94
C LEU A 90 2.63 -13.32 1.84
N VAL A 91 3.75 -12.99 1.19
CA VAL A 91 5.00 -13.74 1.28
C VAL A 91 5.51 -13.68 2.72
N ARG A 92 6.07 -14.80 3.17
CA ARG A 92 6.75 -14.85 4.46
C ARG A 92 8.04 -14.04 4.38
N ASN A 93 8.23 -13.13 5.32
CA ASN A 93 9.53 -12.52 5.55
C ASN A 93 10.48 -13.56 6.20
N PRO A 94 11.61 -13.91 5.56
CA PRO A 94 12.54 -14.92 6.08
C PRO A 94 13.20 -14.50 7.40
N LEU A 95 13.24 -13.19 7.70
CA LEU A 95 13.77 -12.63 8.93
C LEU A 95 12.79 -12.71 10.10
N ARG A 96 11.54 -13.16 9.86
CA ARG A 96 10.50 -13.30 10.88
C ARG A 96 10.09 -14.76 11.11
N SER A 97 9.78 -15.06 12.37
CA SER A 97 9.26 -16.36 12.80
C SER A 97 7.79 -16.55 12.45
N GLU A 98 7.05 -15.47 12.15
CA GLU A 98 5.64 -15.50 11.81
C GLU A 98 5.34 -16.30 10.54
N LYS A 99 4.23 -17.04 10.56
CA LYS A 99 3.68 -17.72 9.39
C LYS A 99 3.04 -16.67 8.46
N LYS A 100 3.10 -16.91 7.14
CA LYS A 100 2.58 -16.05 6.05
C LYS A 100 1.52 -15.03 6.51
N PRO A 101 1.90 -13.76 6.73
CA PRO A 101 0.98 -12.77 7.31
C PRO A 101 -0.21 -12.53 6.39
N VAL A 102 -1.35 -12.18 6.99
CA VAL A 102 -2.56 -11.77 6.26
C VAL A 102 -2.80 -10.32 6.57
N ILE A 103 -2.98 -9.51 5.54
CA ILE A 103 -3.31 -8.09 5.67
C ILE A 103 -4.65 -7.80 4.99
N GLU A 104 -5.22 -6.66 5.34
CA GLU A 104 -6.40 -6.10 4.68
C GLU A 104 -5.96 -5.02 3.69
N LEU A 105 -6.34 -5.19 2.42
CA LEU A 105 -6.11 -4.24 1.35
C LEU A 105 -7.39 -3.47 1.04
N GLY A 106 -7.30 -2.15 0.98
CA GLY A 106 -8.32 -1.28 0.42
C GLY A 106 -7.88 -0.72 -0.93
N ILE A 107 -8.80 0.02 -1.56
CA ILE A 107 -8.48 0.93 -2.66
C ILE A 107 -8.76 2.36 -2.19
N ALA A 108 -7.92 3.29 -2.61
CA ALA A 108 -8.11 4.72 -2.40
C ALA A 108 -8.03 5.46 -3.73
N VAL A 109 -8.54 6.68 -3.70
CA VAL A 109 -8.52 7.64 -4.80
C VAL A 109 -7.99 8.96 -4.27
N ASP A 110 -7.13 9.61 -5.04
CA ASP A 110 -6.65 10.98 -4.82
C ASP A 110 -6.66 11.77 -6.15
N SER A 111 -5.93 12.88 -6.20
CA SER A 111 -5.83 13.71 -7.41
C SER A 111 -5.11 13.02 -8.57
N ASP A 112 -4.22 12.08 -8.27
CA ASP A 112 -3.29 11.49 -9.22
C ASP A 112 -3.85 10.17 -9.77
N GLY A 113 -4.74 9.52 -9.02
CA GLY A 113 -5.62 8.48 -9.53
C GLY A 113 -6.09 7.53 -8.46
N SER A 114 -5.83 6.24 -8.63
CA SER A 114 -6.22 5.21 -7.67
C SER A 114 -5.10 4.24 -7.36
N TYR A 115 -5.06 3.78 -6.11
CA TYR A 115 -4.01 2.90 -5.61
C TYR A 115 -4.53 1.92 -4.57
N LEU A 116 -3.88 0.76 -4.48
CA LEU A 116 -4.06 -0.18 -3.39
C LEU A 116 -3.36 0.37 -2.14
N LYS A 117 -4.01 0.20 -0.99
CA LYS A 117 -3.46 0.60 0.30
C LYS A 117 -3.74 -0.44 1.38
N THR A 118 -2.98 -0.40 2.45
CA THR A 118 -3.30 -1.13 3.68
C THR A 118 -4.49 -0.51 4.42
N SER A 119 -5.05 -1.25 5.38
CA SER A 119 -6.14 -0.76 6.23
C SER A 119 -5.77 0.45 7.10
N ASP A 120 -4.49 0.59 7.46
CA ASP A 120 -3.95 1.75 8.19
C ASP A 120 -3.55 2.93 7.28
N GLY A 121 -3.70 2.79 5.97
CA GLY A 121 -3.61 3.91 5.03
C GLY A 121 -2.35 3.95 4.15
N LEU A 122 -1.37 3.07 4.34
CA LEU A 122 -0.12 3.09 3.57
C LEU A 122 -0.37 2.73 2.10
N PRO A 123 -0.05 3.60 1.13
CA PRO A 123 -0.13 3.29 -0.30
C PRO A 123 0.88 2.21 -0.70
N LEU A 124 0.46 1.22 -1.50
CA LEU A 124 1.29 0.07 -1.87
C LEU A 124 1.52 -0.08 -3.37
N PHE A 125 0.51 0.22 -4.19
CA PHE A 125 0.57 -0.05 -5.63
C PHE A 125 -0.42 0.82 -6.40
N THR A 126 0.06 1.56 -7.40
CA THR A 126 -0.77 2.38 -8.26
C THR A 126 -1.57 1.50 -9.24
N VAL A 127 -2.89 1.63 -9.21
CA VAL A 127 -3.80 0.88 -10.09
C VAL A 127 -4.04 1.65 -11.38
N SER A 128 -4.11 2.99 -11.31
CA SER A 128 -4.35 3.85 -12.47
C SER A 128 -4.00 5.29 -12.13
N GLU A 129 -3.40 6.00 -13.08
CA GLU A 129 -3.16 7.45 -13.04
C GLU A 129 -4.32 8.25 -13.68
N THR A 130 -5.54 7.68 -13.67
CA THR A 130 -6.71 8.37 -14.23
C THR A 130 -7.12 9.51 -13.28
N PRO A 131 -7.12 10.77 -13.75
CA PRO A 131 -7.48 11.89 -12.89
C PRO A 131 -9.00 11.97 -12.68
N ASN A 132 -9.41 12.78 -11.69
CA ASN A 132 -10.82 13.11 -11.41
C ASN A 132 -11.70 11.90 -11.07
N LEU A 133 -11.11 10.83 -10.52
CA LEU A 133 -11.88 9.72 -9.98
C LEU A 133 -12.70 10.21 -8.78
N THR A 134 -13.97 9.81 -8.74
CA THR A 134 -14.91 10.19 -7.67
C THR A 134 -15.00 9.13 -6.59
N ARG A 135 -14.78 7.86 -6.96
CA ARG A 135 -14.82 6.71 -6.04
C ARG A 135 -14.17 5.49 -6.67
N ALA A 136 -13.79 4.56 -5.82
CA ALA A 136 -13.31 3.26 -6.22
C ALA A 136 -13.83 2.17 -5.27
N TRP A 137 -13.87 0.94 -5.78
CA TRP A 137 -14.22 -0.26 -5.02
C TRP A 137 -13.19 -1.34 -5.26
N ILE A 138 -13.07 -2.22 -4.28
CA ILE A 138 -12.22 -3.39 -4.35
C ILE A 138 -13.05 -4.61 -3.96
N ALA A 139 -12.82 -5.74 -4.64
CA ALA A 139 -13.36 -7.03 -4.24
C ALA A 139 -12.33 -8.13 -4.46
N LYS A 140 -12.40 -9.15 -3.62
CA LYS A 140 -11.49 -10.29 -3.72
C LYS A 140 -11.86 -11.14 -4.93
N LYS A 141 -10.90 -11.37 -5.82
CA LYS A 141 -11.07 -12.27 -6.96
C LYS A 141 -10.56 -13.68 -6.66
N SER A 142 -9.43 -13.78 -5.98
CA SER A 142 -8.81 -15.02 -5.50
C SER A 142 -7.93 -14.72 -4.28
N ASP A 143 -7.21 -15.70 -3.75
CA ASP A 143 -6.27 -15.48 -2.63
C ASP A 143 -5.06 -14.59 -2.98
N SER A 144 -4.75 -14.41 -4.26
CA SER A 144 -3.63 -13.61 -4.76
C SER A 144 -4.03 -12.57 -5.81
N ALA A 145 -5.33 -12.31 -5.97
CA ALA A 145 -5.83 -11.32 -6.92
C ALA A 145 -7.08 -10.61 -6.41
N VAL A 146 -7.20 -9.34 -6.80
CA VAL A 146 -8.34 -8.46 -6.52
C VAL A 146 -8.79 -7.81 -7.82
N ASP A 147 -10.10 -7.54 -7.89
CA ASP A 147 -10.66 -6.67 -8.90
C ASP A 147 -10.90 -5.29 -8.26
N ALA A 148 -10.53 -4.25 -9.01
CA ALA A 148 -10.66 -2.85 -8.63
C ALA A 148 -11.53 -2.13 -9.65
N TRP A 149 -12.56 -1.44 -9.18
CA TRP A 149 -13.42 -0.59 -10.00
C TRP A 149 -13.17 0.87 -9.65
N GLN A 150 -13.18 1.74 -10.64
CA GLN A 150 -12.97 3.18 -10.48
C GLN A 150 -14.02 3.92 -11.30
N ASP A 151 -14.62 4.95 -10.72
CA ASP A 151 -15.70 5.74 -11.30
C ASP A 151 -15.26 7.20 -11.42
N ASP A 152 -15.23 7.72 -12.65
CA ASP A 152 -14.90 9.11 -12.97
C ASP A 152 -16.15 10.05 -12.97
N GLY A 153 -17.30 9.53 -12.53
CA GLY A 153 -18.60 10.21 -12.57
C GLY A 153 -19.36 10.02 -13.88
N THR A 154 -18.72 9.48 -14.92
CA THR A 154 -19.32 9.20 -16.23
C THR A 154 -19.37 7.71 -16.52
N LYS A 155 -18.28 6.99 -16.27
CA LYS A 155 -18.11 5.57 -16.55
C LYS A 155 -17.39 4.87 -15.41
N VAL A 156 -17.64 3.57 -15.29
CA VAL A 156 -16.89 2.70 -14.37
C VAL A 156 -15.89 1.88 -15.17
N HIS A 157 -14.64 1.90 -14.74
CA HIS A 157 -13.56 1.13 -15.35
C HIS A 157 -13.06 0.07 -14.38
N GLN A 158 -12.80 -1.13 -14.88
CA GLN A 158 -12.36 -2.26 -14.06
C GLN A 158 -10.92 -2.64 -14.38
N PHE A 159 -10.17 -2.91 -13.32
CA PHE A 159 -8.83 -3.45 -13.37
C PHE A 159 -8.75 -4.72 -12.52
N ARG A 160 -7.82 -5.60 -12.88
CA ARG A 160 -7.43 -6.75 -12.06
C ARG A 160 -5.98 -6.62 -11.66
N VAL A 161 -5.72 -6.68 -10.34
CA VAL A 161 -4.37 -6.77 -9.79
C VAL A 161 -4.15 -8.19 -9.31
N SER A 162 -3.15 -8.87 -9.87
CA SER A 162 -2.77 -10.26 -9.56
C SER A 162 -1.35 -10.35 -9.02
N ASN A 163 -0.97 -11.55 -8.56
CA ASN A 163 0.30 -11.83 -7.90
C ASN A 163 0.48 -11.11 -6.57
N LEU A 164 -0.60 -10.84 -5.83
CA LEU A 164 -0.53 -10.18 -4.52
C LEU A 164 0.22 -11.00 -3.47
N ASP A 165 0.42 -12.30 -3.74
CA ASP A 165 1.32 -13.18 -3.02
C ASP A 165 2.80 -12.93 -3.35
N GLN A 166 3.14 -11.78 -3.96
CA GLN A 166 4.50 -11.24 -4.11
C GLN A 166 4.75 -10.03 -3.18
N ILE A 167 3.78 -9.68 -2.32
CA ILE A 167 3.95 -8.62 -1.32
C ILE A 167 4.54 -9.23 -0.04
N MET A 168 5.55 -8.58 0.53
CA MET A 168 6.21 -9.01 1.76
C MET A 168 6.26 -7.85 2.76
N ALA A 169 5.72 -8.07 3.97
CA ALA A 169 5.84 -7.11 5.06
C ALA A 169 7.25 -7.12 5.68
N PHE A 170 7.77 -5.95 6.04
CA PHE A 170 8.99 -5.81 6.83
C PHE A 170 8.81 -4.71 7.88
N ASP A 171 9.73 -4.68 8.82
CA ASP A 171 9.69 -3.82 9.99
C ASP A 171 11.09 -3.31 10.25
N CYS A 172 11.22 -1.99 10.36
CA CYS A 172 12.47 -1.29 10.59
C CYS A 172 12.70 -0.97 12.07
N GLY A 173 11.73 -1.27 12.94
CA GLY A 173 11.80 -1.07 14.38
C GLY A 173 11.29 0.28 14.86
N GLU A 174 11.57 0.54 16.13
CA GLU A 174 11.21 1.78 16.82
C GLU A 174 12.30 2.84 16.58
N LEU A 175 11.86 4.08 16.46
CA LEU A 175 12.69 5.27 16.41
C LEU A 175 12.20 6.29 17.45
N GLU A 176 13.14 7.04 18.03
CA GLU A 176 12.84 8.08 19.01
C GLU A 176 13.13 9.46 18.40
N LEU A 177 12.08 10.26 18.25
CA LEU A 177 12.18 11.67 17.86
C LEU A 177 12.46 12.49 19.13
N LYS A 178 13.55 13.26 19.11
CA LYS A 178 14.00 14.08 20.25
C LYS A 178 13.55 15.52 20.09
#